data_AF-A0A564WLD2-F1
#
_entry.id   AF-A0A564WLD2-F1
#
_cell.length_a   1.000
_cell.length_b   1.000
_cell.length_c   1.000
_cell.angle_alpha   90.00
_cell.angle_beta   90.00
_cell.angle_gamma   90.00
#
_symmetry.space_group_name_H-M   'P 1'
#
loop_
_entity.id
_entity.type
_entity.pdbx_description
1 polymer ?
#
loop_
_entity_poly.entity_id
_entity_poly.type
_entity_poly.pdbx_seq_one_letter_code
_entity_poly.pdbx_strand_id
1 'polypeptide(L)'
;MKKNKNLVRVSIVASLLITTSSILGQNVEVMASNPTNYKDMMEYAAYENVIADAGASSGDFGISLALYDIDQDGIRELLISHGTCLADWVNDIYTLEDGKYVSYIGNVGRQGLFYTAPDGNGMYFLYGYQGYQKITRITKSGKDIVQTLIESRELNANENYTEFADKIALLAPGDIPTHGNSYDVEVTAPDGGVNMRCGAGVEYDKVLPDMIPNGTVLTVTQEAVASNGNSWGYTNYNGTYGWIALTQVTKYEEPTEGAPIPHTRYVINCNESITLRTNPDVNATEICQIPLGTAVATFGDAGNGFISVYYQGSSGYCLASYLSAPVD
;
A
#
# COMPACT_ATOMS: atom_id res chain seq x y z
N MET A 1 -18.31 16.39 -25.10
CA MET A 1 -17.43 15.32 -25.59
C MET A 1 -16.00 15.61 -25.16
N LYS A 2 -15.54 14.93 -24.10
CA LYS A 2 -14.16 15.02 -23.61
C LYS A 2 -13.22 14.44 -24.69
N LYS A 3 -12.20 15.19 -25.11
CA LYS A 3 -11.11 14.68 -25.94
C LYS A 3 -9.88 14.53 -25.05
N ASN A 4 -9.62 13.31 -24.58
CA ASN A 4 -8.31 12.93 -24.06
C ASN A 4 -7.33 13.04 -25.24
N LYS A 5 -6.44 14.04 -25.22
CA LYS A 5 -5.38 14.16 -26.22
C LYS A 5 -4.22 13.27 -25.79
N ASN A 6 -4.17 12.05 -26.31
CA ASN A 6 -2.92 11.31 -26.45
C ASN A 6 -2.08 12.01 -27.53
N LEU A 7 -1.13 12.85 -27.13
CA LEU A 7 -0.18 13.45 -28.06
C LEU A 7 0.94 12.44 -28.35
N VAL A 8 0.73 11.60 -29.36
CA VAL A 8 1.84 11.02 -30.13
C VAL A 8 2.13 11.96 -31.29
N ARG A 9 3.28 12.64 -31.27
CA ARG A 9 3.84 13.27 -32.47
C ARG A 9 5.31 12.85 -32.64
N VAL A 10 5.50 11.95 -33.60
CA VAL A 10 6.81 11.54 -34.15
C VAL A 10 7.15 12.45 -35.33
N SER A 11 8.44 12.86 -35.43
CA SER A 11 9.27 13.12 -36.64
C SER A 11 10.13 14.40 -36.52
N ILE A 12 11.41 14.53 -36.93
CA ILE A 12 12.39 13.69 -37.65
C ILE A 12 13.81 14.33 -37.54
N VAL A 13 14.83 13.48 -37.33
CA VAL A 13 16.24 13.44 -37.85
C VAL A 13 17.31 14.50 -37.49
N ALA A 14 18.37 14.05 -36.81
CA ALA A 14 19.79 14.20 -37.22
C ALA A 14 20.73 13.14 -36.55
N SER A 15 21.03 12.10 -37.33
CA SER A 15 22.30 11.35 -37.49
C SER A 15 23.21 10.91 -36.32
N LEU A 16 23.21 9.58 -36.10
CA LEU A 16 24.33 8.63 -36.22
C LEU A 16 25.46 8.58 -35.15
N LEU A 17 25.38 7.58 -34.26
CA LEU A 17 26.43 6.58 -34.06
C LEU A 17 25.84 5.36 -33.31
N ILE A 18 25.68 4.25 -34.03
CA ILE A 18 25.28 2.96 -33.48
C ILE A 18 26.57 2.24 -33.09
N THR A 19 26.77 2.04 -31.79
CA THR A 19 27.49 0.87 -31.28
C THR A 19 26.54 0.08 -30.40
N THR A 20 26.27 -1.12 -30.85
CA THR A 20 25.34 -2.09 -30.30
C THR A 20 25.70 -2.49 -28.87
N SER A 21 24.82 -2.16 -27.92
CA SER A 21 24.57 -2.99 -26.73
C SER A 21 23.08 -2.98 -26.49
N SER A 22 22.45 -4.10 -26.82
CA SER A 22 21.06 -4.42 -26.55
C SER A 22 20.81 -4.37 -25.04
N ILE A 23 20.28 -3.25 -24.55
CA ILE A 23 19.54 -3.20 -23.29
C ILE A 23 18.08 -3.33 -23.69
N LEU A 24 17.50 -4.49 -23.35
CA LEU A 24 16.07 -4.74 -23.39
C LEU A 24 15.34 -3.53 -22.81
N GLY A 25 14.43 -2.94 -23.59
CA GLY A 25 13.55 -1.90 -23.10
C GLY A 25 12.76 -2.42 -21.91
N GLN A 26 13.07 -1.89 -20.72
CA GLN A 26 12.12 -1.88 -19.63
C GLN A 26 10.93 -1.05 -20.10
N ASN A 27 9.78 -1.70 -20.26
CA ASN A 27 8.52 -0.98 -20.28
C ASN A 27 8.42 -0.32 -18.91
N VAL A 28 8.61 1.00 -18.85
CA VAL A 28 8.36 1.76 -17.64
C VAL A 28 6.84 1.92 -17.54
N GLU A 29 6.21 1.02 -16.80
CA GLU A 29 4.81 1.13 -16.42
C GLU A 29 4.66 2.30 -15.45
N VAL A 30 3.82 3.25 -15.81
CA VAL A 30 3.54 4.40 -14.96
C VAL A 30 2.38 4.11 -14.03
N MET A 31 2.80 3.89 -12.79
CA MET A 31 2.30 4.47 -11.55
C MET A 31 0.79 4.44 -11.33
N ALA A 32 0.42 3.55 -10.40
CA ALA A 32 -0.54 3.78 -9.33
C ALA A 32 -0.96 5.25 -9.13
N SER A 33 -2.25 5.48 -8.84
CA SER A 33 -2.67 6.73 -8.19
C SER A 33 -1.85 6.97 -6.92
N ASN A 34 -1.33 8.18 -6.71
CA ASN A 34 -0.50 8.47 -5.54
C ASN A 34 -1.24 8.12 -4.23
N PRO A 35 -0.69 7.24 -3.38
CA PRO A 35 -1.35 6.85 -2.13
C PRO A 35 -1.56 8.07 -1.23
N THR A 36 -2.73 8.19 -0.61
CA THR A 36 -3.11 9.37 0.19
C THR A 36 -2.90 9.22 1.70
N ASN A 37 -2.66 8.00 2.18
CA ASN A 37 -2.37 7.72 3.58
C ASN A 37 -0.88 7.88 3.89
N TYR A 38 -0.42 9.13 3.84
CA TYR A 38 1.01 9.45 4.00
C TYR A 38 1.55 9.08 5.38
N LYS A 39 0.73 9.19 6.43
CA LYS A 39 1.14 8.96 7.84
C LYS A 39 1.61 7.55 8.12
N ASP A 40 1.21 6.59 7.31
CA ASP A 40 1.54 5.18 7.48
C ASP A 40 2.81 4.79 6.72
N MET A 41 3.40 5.74 5.99
CA MET A 41 4.66 5.55 5.26
C MET A 41 5.83 5.82 6.20
N MET A 42 6.89 5.01 6.09
CA MET A 42 8.08 5.13 6.94
C MET A 42 8.74 6.51 6.84
N GLU A 43 8.64 7.16 5.68
CA GLU A 43 9.23 8.46 5.40
C GLU A 43 8.51 9.59 6.15
N TYR A 44 7.20 9.45 6.37
CA TYR A 44 6.40 10.50 7.03
C TYR A 44 6.91 10.82 8.44
N ALA A 45 7.26 9.78 9.20
CA ALA A 45 7.83 9.92 10.54
C ALA A 45 9.12 10.76 10.54
N ALA A 46 9.95 10.64 9.50
CA ALA A 46 11.16 11.45 9.37
C ALA A 46 10.84 12.93 9.05
N TYR A 47 9.73 13.18 8.35
CA TYR A 47 9.31 14.51 7.92
C TYR A 47 8.47 15.29 8.93
N GLU A 48 8.00 14.68 10.03
CA GLU A 48 7.05 15.31 10.97
C GLU A 48 7.49 16.70 11.46
N ASN A 49 8.77 16.87 11.78
CA ASN A 49 9.29 18.16 12.24
C ASN A 49 9.18 19.24 11.15
N VAL A 50 9.54 18.91 9.90
CA VAL A 50 9.45 19.84 8.77
C VAL A 50 8.00 20.18 8.46
N ILE A 51 7.10 19.21 8.55
CA ILE A 51 5.65 19.41 8.38
C ILE A 51 5.11 20.36 9.46
N ALA A 52 5.50 20.15 10.73
CA ALA A 52 5.08 21.00 11.84
C ALA A 52 5.60 22.44 11.71
N ASP A 53 6.87 22.61 11.34
CA ASP A 53 7.49 23.92 11.15
C ASP A 53 6.86 24.70 9.97
N ALA A 54 6.59 24.03 8.84
CA ALA A 54 5.86 24.61 7.73
C ALA A 54 4.42 25.01 8.15
N GLY A 55 3.75 24.15 8.90
CA GLY A 55 2.44 24.44 9.50
C GLY A 55 2.45 25.73 10.34
N ALA A 56 3.42 25.86 11.25
CA ALA A 56 3.53 27.02 12.14
C ALA A 56 3.83 28.34 11.41
N SER A 57 4.51 28.26 10.26
CA SER A 57 4.91 29.43 9.46
C SER A 57 3.88 29.86 8.40
N SER A 58 2.94 28.98 8.04
CA SER A 58 1.93 29.23 7.00
C SER A 58 0.76 30.15 7.41
N GLY A 59 0.63 30.49 8.68
CA GLY A 59 -0.47 31.32 9.18
C GLY A 59 -1.85 30.68 8.96
N ASP A 60 -2.88 31.49 8.67
CA ASP A 60 -4.27 31.02 8.55
C ASP A 60 -4.56 30.20 7.28
N PHE A 61 -3.66 30.19 6.30
CA PHE A 61 -3.83 29.46 5.04
C PHE A 61 -3.49 27.98 5.16
N GLY A 62 -2.74 27.60 6.20
CA GLY A 62 -2.31 26.23 6.44
C GLY A 62 -1.37 25.68 5.38
N ILE A 63 -1.15 24.37 5.44
CA ILE A 63 -0.32 23.65 4.48
C ILE A 63 -1.10 22.48 3.87
N SER A 64 -0.67 22.04 2.69
CA SER A 64 -1.08 20.75 2.13
C SER A 64 0.16 20.00 1.65
N LEU A 65 0.18 18.68 1.78
CA LEU A 65 1.37 17.89 1.48
C LEU A 65 1.05 16.60 0.73
N ALA A 66 2.08 16.07 0.08
CA ALA A 66 2.08 14.73 -0.50
C ALA A 66 3.45 14.06 -0.31
N LEU A 67 3.47 12.73 -0.19
CA LEU A 67 4.67 11.93 -0.39
C LEU A 67 4.62 11.30 -1.78
N TYR A 68 5.69 11.47 -2.57
CA TYR A 68 5.79 10.93 -3.93
C TYR A 68 7.25 10.65 -4.28
N ASP A 69 7.54 9.46 -4.79
CA ASP A 69 8.87 9.04 -5.23
C ASP A 69 9.16 9.61 -6.62
N ILE A 70 9.98 10.66 -6.68
CA ILE A 70 10.21 11.45 -7.88
C ILE A 70 11.11 10.71 -8.87
N ASP A 71 12.15 10.03 -8.41
CA ASP A 71 13.16 9.37 -9.26
C ASP A 71 13.11 7.83 -9.22
N GLN A 72 12.07 7.26 -8.60
CA GLN A 72 11.84 5.82 -8.48
C GLN A 72 12.96 5.10 -7.73
N ASP A 73 13.57 5.77 -6.74
CA ASP A 73 14.64 5.20 -5.93
C ASP A 73 14.13 4.44 -4.70
N GLY A 74 12.81 4.42 -4.49
CA GLY A 74 12.14 3.79 -3.35
C GLY A 74 12.00 4.70 -2.13
N ILE A 75 12.49 5.94 -2.19
CA ILE A 75 12.33 6.96 -1.17
C ILE A 75 11.31 7.98 -1.67
N ARG A 76 10.17 8.11 -0.97
CA ARG A 76 9.19 9.14 -1.34
C ARG A 76 9.63 10.51 -0.84
N GLU A 77 9.74 11.48 -1.75
CA GLU A 77 9.94 12.89 -1.41
C GLU A 77 8.68 13.51 -0.81
N LEU A 78 8.90 14.43 0.13
CA LEU A 78 7.87 15.28 0.69
C LEU A 78 7.69 16.54 -0.15
N LEU A 79 6.47 16.74 -0.64
CA LEU A 79 5.99 17.99 -1.22
C LEU A 79 5.15 18.73 -0.17
N ILE A 80 5.49 19.99 0.13
CA ILE A 80 4.68 20.87 0.98
C ILE A 80 4.28 22.10 0.18
N SER A 81 2.99 22.29 0.00
CA SER A 81 2.40 23.50 -0.56
C SER A 81 1.93 24.43 0.57
N HIS A 82 2.48 25.64 0.61
CA HIS A 82 2.23 26.59 1.70
C HIS A 82 2.51 28.04 1.30
N GLY A 83 2.01 28.97 2.12
CA GLY A 83 2.26 30.40 2.01
C GLY A 83 1.34 31.18 2.96
N THR A 84 1.72 32.40 3.33
CA THR A 84 0.87 33.26 4.18
C THR A 84 -0.18 34.03 3.38
N CYS A 85 -0.04 34.05 2.05
CA CYS A 85 -1.00 34.60 1.11
C CYS A 85 -0.78 34.01 -0.29
N LEU A 86 -1.54 34.49 -1.29
CA LEU A 86 -1.34 34.00 -2.65
C LEU A 86 -0.01 34.45 -3.29
N ALA A 87 0.59 35.52 -2.78
CA ALA A 87 1.76 36.17 -3.39
C ALA A 87 3.10 35.59 -2.94
N ASP A 88 3.16 34.93 -1.79
CA ASP A 88 4.35 34.23 -1.27
C ASP A 88 4.22 32.71 -1.36
N TRP A 89 3.08 32.20 -1.87
CA TRP A 89 2.84 30.77 -2.01
C TRP A 89 3.92 30.05 -2.79
N VAL A 90 4.37 28.93 -2.24
CA VAL A 90 5.44 28.09 -2.74
C VAL A 90 5.10 26.61 -2.54
N ASN A 91 5.76 25.73 -3.32
CA ASN A 91 5.73 24.30 -3.06
C ASN A 91 7.16 23.81 -2.85
N ASP A 92 7.51 23.49 -1.61
CA ASP A 92 8.84 23.03 -1.23
C ASP A 92 8.94 21.50 -1.35
N ILE A 93 10.12 21.00 -1.70
CA ILE A 93 10.42 19.59 -1.87
C ILE A 93 11.58 19.18 -0.95
N TYR A 94 11.37 18.10 -0.21
CA TYR A 94 12.37 17.49 0.68
C TYR A 94 12.55 16.01 0.34
N THR A 95 13.76 15.47 0.52
CA THR A 95 14.09 14.04 0.38
C THR A 95 14.71 13.50 1.67
N LEU A 96 14.90 12.18 1.77
CA LEU A 96 15.64 11.52 2.85
C LEU A 96 17.00 11.05 2.34
N GLU A 97 18.08 11.57 2.91
CA GLU A 97 19.41 11.05 2.71
C GLU A 97 19.65 9.82 3.58
N ASP A 98 20.20 8.75 2.99
CA ASP A 98 20.40 7.45 3.63
C ASP A 98 19.11 6.89 4.28
N GLY A 99 17.95 7.25 3.75
CA GLY A 99 16.63 6.89 4.28
C GLY A 99 16.32 7.48 5.67
N LYS A 100 17.09 8.47 6.14
CA LYS A 100 17.03 8.96 7.52
C LYS A 100 17.07 10.48 7.68
N TYR A 101 17.95 11.17 6.95
CA TYR A 101 18.19 12.60 7.18
C TYR A 101 17.39 13.46 6.19
N VAL A 102 16.51 14.30 6.72
CA VAL A 102 15.70 15.20 5.89
C VAL A 102 16.58 16.26 5.24
N SER A 103 16.43 16.42 3.93
CA SER A 103 17.18 17.39 3.13
C SER A 103 16.23 18.17 2.21
N TYR A 104 16.31 19.50 2.24
CA TYR A 104 15.60 20.36 1.31
C TYR A 104 16.31 20.37 -0.04
N ILE A 105 15.58 20.06 -1.12
CA ILE A 105 16.15 19.87 -2.46
C ILE A 105 15.65 20.89 -3.49
N GLY A 106 14.75 21.79 -3.10
CA GLY A 106 14.29 22.90 -3.92
C GLY A 106 12.79 23.13 -3.83
N ASN A 107 12.31 24.10 -4.61
CA ASN A 107 10.89 24.45 -4.66
C ASN A 107 10.36 24.55 -6.10
N VAL A 108 9.06 24.32 -6.26
CA VAL A 108 8.37 24.30 -7.54
C VAL A 108 7.24 25.31 -7.55
N GLY A 109 7.46 26.42 -8.24
CA GLY A 109 6.39 27.35 -8.63
C GLY A 109 5.54 27.93 -7.48
N ARG A 110 4.39 28.49 -7.86
CA ARG A 110 3.38 29.10 -6.97
C ARG A 110 2.18 28.15 -6.80
N GLN A 111 0.95 28.63 -6.61
CA GLN A 111 -0.21 27.72 -6.63
C GLN A 111 -0.28 26.96 -7.95
N GLY A 112 -0.52 25.65 -7.88
CA GLY A 112 -0.67 24.84 -9.07
C GLY A 112 -1.08 23.42 -8.73
N LEU A 113 -1.05 22.57 -9.75
CA LEU A 113 -1.45 21.17 -9.66
C LEU A 113 -0.26 20.28 -10.01
N PHE A 114 -0.10 19.19 -9.26
CA PHE A 114 0.91 18.18 -9.49
C PHE A 114 0.30 16.94 -10.13
N TYR A 115 1.03 16.35 -11.08
CA TYR A 115 0.64 15.13 -11.79
C TYR A 115 1.85 14.23 -11.94
N THR A 116 1.64 12.91 -11.88
CA THR A 116 2.68 11.93 -12.18
C THR A 116 3.14 12.04 -13.63
N ALA A 117 4.44 11.90 -13.88
CA ALA A 117 4.96 11.87 -15.24
C ALA A 117 4.59 10.52 -15.92
N PRO A 118 4.07 10.52 -17.16
CA PRO A 118 3.72 9.31 -17.93
C PRO A 118 4.88 8.39 -18.31
N ASP A 119 6.11 8.71 -17.93
CA ASP A 119 7.28 7.82 -18.01
C ASP A 119 7.80 7.39 -16.62
N GLY A 120 7.06 7.67 -15.56
CA GLY A 120 7.28 7.17 -14.21
C GLY A 120 8.37 7.93 -13.46
N ASN A 121 9.24 8.63 -14.18
CA ASN A 121 10.33 9.40 -13.63
C ASN A 121 10.00 10.90 -13.64
N GLY A 122 9.70 11.40 -12.46
CA GLY A 122 9.39 12.79 -12.20
C GLY A 122 7.89 13.07 -12.11
N MET A 123 7.57 14.36 -12.16
CA MET A 123 6.20 14.87 -12.11
C MET A 123 6.03 16.10 -13.00
N TYR A 124 4.79 16.42 -13.34
CA TYR A 124 4.44 17.71 -13.92
C TYR A 124 3.86 18.63 -12.86
N PHE A 125 4.28 19.90 -12.92
CA PHE A 125 3.65 21.00 -12.22
C PHE A 125 2.94 21.90 -13.23
N LEU A 126 1.63 22.08 -13.04
CA LEU A 126 0.80 22.96 -13.84
C LEU A 126 0.42 24.19 -13.03
N TYR A 127 0.87 25.35 -13.50
CA TYR A 127 0.41 26.66 -13.07
C TYR A 127 -0.67 27.17 -14.03
N GLY A 128 -1.80 27.61 -13.48
CA GLY A 128 -2.89 28.20 -14.25
C GLY A 128 -3.40 29.47 -13.59
N TYR A 129 -3.44 30.59 -14.32
CA TYR A 129 -3.95 31.85 -13.80
C TYR A 129 -4.52 32.72 -14.93
N GLN A 130 -5.77 33.15 -14.77
CA GLN A 130 -6.45 34.11 -15.67
C GLN A 130 -6.30 33.84 -17.18
N GLY A 131 -6.45 32.58 -17.59
CA GLY A 131 -6.34 32.21 -19.01
C GLY A 131 -4.90 32.06 -19.49
N TYR A 132 -3.92 31.99 -18.61
CA TYR A 132 -2.54 31.61 -18.91
C TYR A 132 -2.18 30.32 -18.20
N GLN A 133 -1.49 29.41 -18.88
CA GLN A 133 -0.95 28.19 -18.28
C GLN A 133 0.54 28.04 -18.52
N LYS A 134 1.20 27.40 -17.55
CA LYS A 134 2.59 26.96 -17.62
C LYS A 134 2.70 25.54 -17.08
N ILE A 135 3.33 24.66 -17.85
CA ILE A 135 3.56 23.26 -17.48
C ILE A 135 5.07 23.03 -17.42
N THR A 136 5.54 22.59 -16.27
CA THR A 136 6.96 22.32 -16.00
C THR A 136 7.10 20.85 -15.60
N ARG A 137 8.06 20.14 -16.20
CA ARG A 137 8.49 18.82 -15.73
C ARG A 137 9.53 18.98 -14.63
N ILE A 138 9.35 18.25 -13.54
CA ILE A 138 10.25 18.19 -12.40
C ILE A 138 10.83 16.77 -12.34
N THR A 139 12.14 16.65 -12.33
CA THR A 139 12.85 15.39 -12.11
C THR A 139 13.86 15.57 -10.98
N LYS A 140 14.15 14.51 -10.23
CA LYS A 140 15.17 14.52 -9.17
C LYS A 140 16.44 13.82 -9.67
N SER A 141 17.58 14.30 -9.20
CA SER A 141 18.87 13.64 -9.40
C SER A 141 19.73 13.88 -8.16
N GLY A 142 19.75 12.92 -7.24
CA GLY A 142 20.43 13.08 -5.96
C GLY A 142 19.76 14.17 -5.11
N LYS A 143 20.49 15.25 -4.79
CA LYS A 143 20.01 16.34 -3.91
C LYS A 143 19.42 17.53 -4.67
N ASP A 144 19.28 17.41 -5.98
CA ASP A 144 18.84 18.51 -6.83
C ASP A 144 17.55 18.13 -7.57
N ILE A 145 16.64 19.09 -7.68
CA ILE A 145 15.54 19.03 -8.64
C ILE A 145 15.90 19.77 -9.92
N VAL A 146 15.55 19.19 -11.06
CA VAL A 146 15.68 19.80 -12.38
C VAL A 146 14.29 20.15 -12.89
N GLN A 147 14.10 21.42 -13.28
CA GLN A 147 12.84 21.93 -13.79
C GLN A 147 12.94 22.24 -15.28
N THR A 148 12.19 21.52 -16.10
CA THR A 148 12.16 21.70 -17.56
C THR A 148 10.82 22.28 -18.00
N LEU A 149 10.83 23.45 -18.64
CA LEU A 149 9.62 24.05 -19.19
C LEU A 149 9.11 23.19 -20.36
N ILE A 150 7.88 22.71 -20.25
CA ILE A 150 7.19 21.95 -21.31
C ILE A 150 6.31 22.87 -22.14
N GLU A 151 5.55 23.74 -21.47
CA GLU A 151 4.65 24.67 -22.14
C GLU A 151 4.48 25.95 -21.33
N SER A 152 4.31 27.08 -22.02
CA SER A 152 3.91 28.37 -21.45
C SER A 152 3.10 29.12 -22.50
N ARG A 153 1.79 29.29 -22.29
CA ARG A 153 0.92 29.96 -23.27
C ARG A 153 -0.36 30.53 -22.68
N GLU A 154 -0.93 31.48 -23.41
CA GLU A 154 -2.30 31.94 -23.20
C GLU A 154 -3.31 30.91 -23.76
N LEU A 155 -4.48 30.86 -23.13
CA LEU A 155 -5.63 30.03 -23.43
C LEU A 155 -6.71 30.89 -24.09
N ASN A 156 -7.49 30.27 -24.96
CA ASN A 156 -8.65 30.93 -25.54
C ASN A 156 -9.76 31.12 -24.49
N ALA A 157 -10.69 32.05 -24.71
CA ALA A 157 -11.74 32.44 -23.75
C ALA A 157 -12.61 31.29 -23.20
N ASN A 158 -12.65 30.12 -23.87
CA ASN A 158 -13.40 28.94 -23.46
C ASN A 158 -12.52 27.67 -23.37
N GLU A 159 -11.21 27.83 -23.38
CA GLU A 159 -10.27 26.73 -23.27
C GLU A 159 -9.93 26.47 -21.80
N ASN A 160 -10.11 25.23 -21.36
CA ASN A 160 -9.74 24.81 -20.01
C ASN A 160 -8.22 24.61 -19.91
N TYR A 161 -7.70 24.74 -18.69
CA TYR A 161 -6.36 24.29 -18.37
C TYR A 161 -6.16 22.81 -18.74
N THR A 162 -4.93 22.47 -19.08
CA THR A 162 -4.55 21.08 -19.32
C THR A 162 -4.79 20.26 -18.05
N GLU A 163 -5.28 19.04 -18.21
CA GLU A 163 -5.42 18.09 -17.11
C GLU A 163 -4.74 16.80 -17.55
N PHE A 164 -3.86 16.27 -16.71
CA PHE A 164 -3.22 14.98 -16.92
C PHE A 164 -3.96 13.91 -16.10
N ALA A 165 -3.80 12.65 -16.50
CA ALA A 165 -4.14 11.54 -15.62
C ALA A 165 -3.24 11.57 -14.38
N ASP A 166 -3.68 10.89 -13.31
CA ASP A 166 -2.84 10.62 -12.13
C ASP A 166 -2.34 11.89 -11.42
N LYS A 167 -3.32 12.68 -10.96
CA LYS A 167 -3.07 13.84 -10.11
C LYS A 167 -2.45 13.41 -8.78
N ILE A 168 -1.35 14.04 -8.40
CA ILE A 168 -0.76 13.91 -7.07
C ILE A 168 -1.59 14.79 -6.12
N ALA A 169 -2.41 14.14 -5.29
CA ALA A 169 -3.32 14.83 -4.37
C ALA A 169 -2.56 15.31 -3.12
N LEU A 170 -2.49 16.63 -2.94
CA LEU A 170 -2.00 17.22 -1.70
C LEU A 170 -3.12 17.32 -0.68
N LEU A 171 -2.85 16.90 0.56
CA LEU A 171 -3.80 16.87 1.67
C LEU A 171 -3.31 17.73 2.82
N ALA A 172 -4.22 18.43 3.50
CA ALA A 172 -3.86 19.08 4.76
C ALA A 172 -3.46 18.02 5.79
N PRO A 173 -2.50 18.27 6.70
CA PRO A 173 -2.05 17.29 7.69
C PRO A 173 -3.18 16.66 8.51
N GLY A 174 -4.23 17.43 8.82
CA GLY A 174 -5.42 16.94 9.53
C GLY A 174 -6.34 16.05 8.69
N ASP A 175 -6.33 16.22 7.36
CA ASP A 175 -7.13 15.46 6.41
C ASP A 175 -6.42 14.19 5.94
N ILE A 176 -5.10 14.08 6.19
CA ILE A 176 -4.37 12.83 5.95
C ILE A 176 -4.96 11.77 6.88
N PRO A 177 -5.52 10.67 6.32
CA PRO A 177 -6.05 9.58 7.11
C PRO A 177 -5.02 9.14 8.16
N THR A 178 -5.40 9.18 9.43
CA THR A 178 -4.60 8.63 10.53
C THR A 178 -5.18 7.26 10.86
N HIS A 179 -4.45 6.16 10.69
CA HIS A 179 -4.63 4.88 11.40
C HIS A 179 -6.07 4.56 11.86
N GLY A 180 -7.04 4.73 10.96
CA GLY A 180 -8.44 4.59 11.32
C GLY A 180 -8.85 3.12 11.30
N ASN A 181 -8.21 2.32 10.44
CA ASN A 181 -8.54 0.92 10.20
C ASN A 181 -7.34 0.19 9.57
N SER A 182 -6.12 0.33 10.09
CA SER A 182 -5.11 -0.66 9.72
C SER A 182 -5.45 -1.97 10.42
N TYR A 183 -5.45 -3.07 9.68
CA TYR A 183 -5.72 -4.39 10.21
C TYR A 183 -4.89 -5.41 9.44
N ASP A 184 -4.57 -6.49 10.13
CA ASP A 184 -3.82 -7.56 9.53
C ASP A 184 -4.76 -8.51 8.78
N VAL A 185 -4.24 -9.07 7.69
CA VAL A 185 -4.90 -10.09 6.89
C VAL A 185 -3.91 -11.20 6.59
N GLU A 186 -4.40 -12.43 6.53
CA GLU A 186 -3.65 -13.59 6.05
C GLU A 186 -4.06 -13.89 4.61
N VAL A 187 -3.07 -14.12 3.74
CA VAL A 187 -3.33 -14.49 2.35
C VAL A 187 -3.90 -15.91 2.28
N THR A 188 -5.10 -16.04 1.70
CA THR A 188 -5.89 -17.30 1.64
C THR A 188 -6.49 -17.51 0.26
N ALA A 189 -5.73 -17.19 -0.79
CA ALA A 189 -6.19 -17.23 -2.17
C ALA A 189 -6.34 -18.69 -2.69
N PRO A 190 -7.37 -18.99 -3.51
CA PRO A 190 -7.56 -20.32 -4.09
C PRO A 190 -6.37 -20.81 -4.94
N ASP A 191 -5.66 -19.88 -5.58
CA ASP A 191 -4.56 -20.18 -6.51
C ASP A 191 -3.18 -20.24 -5.83
N GLY A 192 -3.14 -20.27 -4.49
CA GLY A 192 -1.91 -20.38 -3.70
C GLY A 192 -1.23 -19.05 -3.36
N GLY A 193 -1.75 -17.93 -3.85
CA GLY A 193 -1.27 -16.59 -3.48
C GLY A 193 -2.09 -15.44 -4.09
N VAL A 194 -1.79 -14.22 -3.64
CA VAL A 194 -2.42 -12.98 -4.13
C VAL A 194 -1.45 -12.17 -4.99
N ASN A 195 -1.93 -11.60 -6.08
CA ASN A 195 -1.15 -10.65 -6.88
C ASN A 195 -1.22 -9.27 -6.24
N MET A 196 -0.08 -8.59 -6.14
CA MET A 196 0.00 -7.20 -5.71
C MET A 196 0.12 -6.29 -6.94
N ARG A 197 -0.71 -5.24 -7.02
CA ARG A 197 -0.88 -4.40 -8.20
C ARG A 197 -0.65 -2.92 -7.91
N CYS A 198 -0.35 -2.14 -8.94
CA CYS A 198 -0.13 -0.71 -8.78
C CYS A 198 -1.46 0.04 -8.51
N GLY A 199 -2.62 -0.52 -8.80
CA GLY A 199 -3.92 0.09 -8.47
C GLY A 199 -4.97 -0.91 -7.97
N ALA A 200 -6.06 -0.36 -7.44
CA ALA A 200 -7.19 -1.12 -6.92
C ALA A 200 -8.07 -1.67 -8.05
N GLY A 201 -7.62 -2.77 -8.66
CA GLY A 201 -8.31 -3.40 -9.79
C GLY A 201 -7.42 -4.44 -10.50
N VAL A 202 -8.03 -5.40 -11.19
CA VAL A 202 -7.27 -6.43 -11.94
C VAL A 202 -6.69 -5.90 -13.25
N GLU A 203 -7.18 -4.75 -13.70
CA GLU A 203 -6.74 -4.01 -14.87
C GLU A 203 -5.39 -3.29 -14.65
N TYR A 204 -4.99 -3.10 -13.41
CA TYR A 204 -3.71 -2.47 -13.05
C TYR A 204 -2.57 -3.49 -13.08
N ASP A 205 -1.38 -3.06 -13.47
CA ASP A 205 -0.23 -3.94 -13.60
C ASP A 205 0.28 -4.47 -12.25
N LYS A 206 1.00 -5.60 -12.29
CA LYS A 206 1.56 -6.21 -11.09
C LYS A 206 2.82 -5.47 -10.66
N VAL A 207 2.94 -5.18 -9.36
CA VAL A 207 4.17 -4.61 -8.77
C VAL A 207 5.17 -5.69 -8.35
N LEU A 208 4.76 -6.96 -8.33
CA LEU A 208 5.61 -8.12 -8.09
C LEU A 208 5.50 -9.11 -9.27
N PRO A 209 6.62 -9.73 -9.69
CA PRO A 209 6.58 -10.77 -10.72
C PRO A 209 5.84 -12.03 -10.24
N ASP A 210 6.02 -12.37 -8.95
CA ASP A 210 5.43 -13.53 -8.30
C ASP A 210 4.29 -13.15 -7.35
N MET A 211 3.41 -14.11 -7.06
CA MET A 211 2.33 -13.93 -6.09
C MET A 211 2.87 -13.93 -4.66
N ILE A 212 2.25 -13.13 -3.79
CA ILE A 212 2.46 -13.25 -2.34
C ILE A 212 1.81 -14.56 -1.89
N PRO A 213 2.55 -15.51 -1.29
CA PRO A 213 2.05 -16.85 -1.01
C PRO A 213 1.01 -16.86 0.11
N ASN A 214 0.13 -17.86 0.09
CA ASN A 214 -0.80 -18.12 1.19
C ASN A 214 -0.07 -18.30 2.53
N GLY A 215 -0.70 -17.90 3.63
CA GLY A 215 -0.11 -17.89 4.97
C GLY A 215 0.75 -16.66 5.28
N THR A 216 0.97 -15.78 4.29
CA THR A 216 1.62 -14.49 4.54
C THR A 216 0.64 -13.58 5.28
N VAL A 217 1.07 -13.03 6.42
CA VAL A 217 0.34 -11.97 7.12
C VAL A 217 0.78 -10.61 6.58
N LEU A 218 -0.19 -9.78 6.25
CA LEU A 218 0.00 -8.46 5.65
C LEU A 218 -0.82 -7.44 6.44
N THR A 219 -0.26 -6.26 6.68
CA THR A 219 -1.02 -5.15 7.24
C THR A 219 -1.67 -4.37 6.10
N VAL A 220 -3.00 -4.29 6.09
CA VAL A 220 -3.76 -3.42 5.20
C VAL A 220 -3.81 -2.04 5.84
N THR A 221 -3.42 -1.00 5.11
CA THR A 221 -3.39 0.39 5.61
C THR A 221 -4.41 1.29 4.92
N GLN A 222 -4.95 0.86 3.77
CA GLN A 222 -5.99 1.56 3.04
C GLN A 222 -6.91 0.57 2.34
N GLU A 223 -8.16 0.97 2.12
CA GLU A 223 -9.07 0.26 1.24
C GLU A 223 -9.55 1.14 0.10
N ALA A 224 -9.79 0.53 -1.05
CA ALA A 224 -10.47 1.15 -2.17
C ALA A 224 -11.44 0.17 -2.81
N VAL A 225 -12.52 0.70 -3.38
CA VAL A 225 -13.49 -0.08 -4.13
C VAL A 225 -13.28 0.20 -5.61
N ALA A 226 -12.95 -0.85 -6.37
CA ALA A 226 -12.77 -0.78 -7.82
C ALA A 226 -14.10 -0.46 -8.52
N SER A 227 -14.04 -0.06 -9.79
CA SER A 227 -15.24 0.29 -10.59
C SER A 227 -16.26 -0.86 -10.73
N ASN A 228 -15.81 -2.10 -10.52
CA ASN A 228 -16.64 -3.31 -10.53
C ASN A 228 -17.24 -3.68 -9.16
N GLY A 229 -16.96 -2.90 -8.10
CA GLY A 229 -17.46 -3.13 -6.74
C GLY A 229 -16.55 -3.98 -5.86
N ASN A 230 -15.42 -4.50 -6.36
CA ASN A 230 -14.49 -5.28 -5.56
C ASN A 230 -13.65 -4.40 -4.64
N SER A 231 -13.47 -4.82 -3.38
CA SER A 231 -12.60 -4.14 -2.42
C SER A 231 -11.14 -4.60 -2.53
N TRP A 232 -10.23 -3.64 -2.41
CA TRP A 232 -8.79 -3.81 -2.49
C TRP A 232 -8.12 -3.19 -1.27
N GLY A 233 -7.08 -3.84 -0.77
CA GLY A 233 -6.29 -3.38 0.37
C GLY A 233 -4.91 -2.92 -0.08
N TYR A 234 -4.49 -1.74 0.34
CA TYR A 234 -3.12 -1.27 0.15
C TYR A 234 -2.22 -1.83 1.26
N THR A 235 -1.08 -2.40 0.87
CA THR A 235 -0.18 -3.09 1.79
C THR A 235 1.28 -2.96 1.37
N ASN A 236 2.18 -3.47 2.20
CA ASN A 236 3.61 -3.58 1.96
C ASN A 236 4.01 -5.05 2.10
N TYR A 237 4.71 -5.58 1.10
CA TYR A 237 5.36 -6.88 1.15
C TYR A 237 6.84 -6.73 0.79
N ASN A 238 7.72 -7.02 1.75
CA ASN A 238 9.18 -6.95 1.59
C ASN A 238 9.70 -5.61 1.01
N GLY A 239 9.10 -4.50 1.44
CA GLY A 239 9.46 -3.14 0.98
C GLY A 239 8.78 -2.70 -0.31
N THR A 240 8.05 -3.59 -0.98
CA THR A 240 7.25 -3.25 -2.16
C THR A 240 5.83 -2.93 -1.73
N TYR A 241 5.31 -1.78 -2.14
CA TYR A 241 3.94 -1.36 -1.84
C TYR A 241 3.00 -1.62 -3.01
N GLY A 242 1.76 -1.97 -2.71
CA GLY A 242 0.71 -2.09 -3.74
C GLY A 242 -0.63 -2.54 -3.20
N TRP A 243 -1.56 -2.78 -4.12
CA TRP A 243 -2.93 -3.17 -3.86
C TRP A 243 -3.13 -4.68 -4.04
N ILE A 244 -3.73 -5.33 -3.06
CA ILE A 244 -4.15 -6.73 -3.10
C ILE A 244 -5.67 -6.82 -3.08
N ALA A 245 -6.24 -7.86 -3.70
CA ALA A 245 -7.69 -8.06 -3.67
C ALA A 245 -8.12 -8.60 -2.30
N LEU A 246 -9.00 -7.88 -1.59
CA LEU A 246 -9.45 -8.29 -0.25
C LEU A 246 -10.30 -9.56 -0.25
N THR A 247 -10.79 -9.97 -1.42
CA THR A 247 -11.47 -11.26 -1.62
C THR A 247 -10.52 -12.46 -1.56
N GLN A 248 -9.20 -12.25 -1.56
CA GLN A 248 -8.17 -13.28 -1.58
C GLN A 248 -7.40 -13.38 -0.25
N VAL A 249 -7.89 -12.68 0.78
CA VAL A 249 -7.32 -12.67 2.12
C VAL A 249 -8.42 -12.79 3.16
N THR A 250 -8.05 -13.22 4.35
CA THR A 250 -8.93 -13.27 5.53
C THR A 250 -8.39 -12.35 6.59
N LYS A 251 -9.26 -11.65 7.31
CA LYS A 251 -8.83 -10.83 8.45
C LYS A 251 -8.07 -11.72 9.44
N TYR A 252 -6.88 -11.27 9.82
CA TYR A 252 -6.00 -11.96 10.72
C TYR A 252 -6.07 -11.30 12.10
N GLU A 253 -6.15 -12.14 13.12
CA GLU A 253 -6.05 -11.73 14.51
C GLU A 253 -4.86 -12.48 15.10
N GLU A 254 -3.83 -11.73 15.54
CA GLU A 254 -2.71 -12.31 16.27
C GLU A 254 -3.23 -13.14 17.45
N PRO A 255 -2.66 -14.33 17.70
CA PRO A 255 -2.94 -15.07 18.92
C PRO A 255 -2.67 -14.16 20.11
N THR A 256 -3.69 -13.86 20.92
CA THR A 256 -3.54 -12.97 22.07
C THR A 256 -2.47 -13.48 23.02
N GLU A 257 -1.56 -12.61 23.46
CA GLU A 257 -0.59 -12.92 24.50
C GLU A 257 -1.35 -13.30 25.78
N GLY A 258 -1.30 -14.58 26.16
CA GLY A 258 -2.16 -15.18 27.21
C GLY A 258 -3.11 -16.26 26.68
N ALA A 259 -3.18 -16.50 25.37
CA ALA A 259 -3.78 -17.69 24.80
C ALA A 259 -3.09 -18.94 25.36
N PRO A 260 -3.84 -20.01 25.69
CA PRO A 260 -3.25 -21.23 26.22
C PRO A 260 -2.18 -21.76 25.27
N ILE A 261 -0.94 -21.92 25.77
CA ILE A 261 0.13 -22.56 24.99
C ILE A 261 -0.37 -23.95 24.61
N PRO A 262 -0.45 -24.29 23.31
CA PRO A 262 -0.95 -25.58 22.88
C PRO A 262 0.03 -26.66 23.32
N HIS A 263 -0.49 -27.70 23.97
CA HIS A 263 0.28 -28.90 24.28
C HIS A 263 -0.02 -29.97 23.24
N THR A 264 1.03 -30.63 22.74
CA THR A 264 0.85 -31.80 21.89
C THR A 264 0.42 -32.99 22.74
N ARG A 265 -0.66 -33.65 22.34
CA ARG A 265 -1.12 -34.92 22.93
C ARG A 265 -1.44 -35.90 21.82
N TYR A 266 -1.35 -37.19 22.14
CA TYR A 266 -1.70 -38.27 21.20
C TYR A 266 -3.03 -38.90 21.58
N VAL A 267 -3.84 -39.24 20.58
CA VAL A 267 -5.06 -40.03 20.78
C VAL A 267 -4.68 -41.44 21.25
N ILE A 268 -5.20 -41.83 22.42
CA ILE A 268 -4.94 -43.11 23.07
C ILE A 268 -6.25 -43.70 23.63
N ASN A 269 -6.18 -44.92 24.15
CA ASN A 269 -7.26 -45.58 24.88
C ASN A 269 -8.57 -45.79 24.07
N CYS A 270 -8.53 -45.74 22.73
CA CYS A 270 -9.64 -46.09 21.84
C CYS A 270 -9.23 -47.19 20.85
N ASN A 271 -10.19 -47.79 20.14
CA ASN A 271 -9.92 -48.84 19.16
C ASN A 271 -9.49 -48.29 17.79
N GLU A 272 -10.23 -47.31 17.26
CA GLU A 272 -10.02 -46.78 15.90
C GLU A 272 -9.87 -45.26 15.89
N SER A 273 -10.77 -44.54 16.56
CA SER A 273 -10.79 -43.08 16.57
C SER A 273 -11.58 -42.53 17.77
N ILE A 274 -11.48 -41.21 17.97
CA ILE A 274 -12.32 -40.44 18.90
C ILE A 274 -13.05 -39.32 18.16
N THR A 275 -14.15 -38.85 18.71
CA THR A 275 -14.96 -37.78 18.12
C THR A 275 -14.49 -36.40 18.59
N LEU A 276 -14.24 -35.49 17.64
CA LEU A 276 -14.13 -34.06 17.89
C LEU A 276 -15.53 -33.44 17.89
N ARG A 277 -15.92 -32.74 18.95
CA ARG A 277 -17.29 -32.23 19.14
C ARG A 277 -17.37 -30.71 19.16
N THR A 278 -18.54 -30.17 18.87
CA THR A 278 -18.80 -28.72 18.88
C THR A 278 -18.85 -28.10 20.27
N ASN A 279 -19.12 -28.88 21.33
CA ASN A 279 -19.17 -28.46 22.74
C ASN A 279 -18.63 -29.57 23.66
N PRO A 280 -18.21 -29.27 24.91
CA PRO A 280 -17.69 -30.24 25.89
C PRO A 280 -18.80 -31.11 26.52
N ASP A 281 -19.49 -31.88 25.67
CA ASP A 281 -20.57 -32.79 26.02
C ASP A 281 -20.53 -34.02 25.10
N VAL A 282 -20.70 -35.22 25.66
CA VAL A 282 -20.74 -36.48 24.90
C VAL A 282 -21.91 -36.57 23.92
N ASN A 283 -22.93 -35.73 24.08
CA ASN A 283 -24.09 -35.64 23.18
C ASN A 283 -23.97 -34.50 22.17
N ALA A 284 -22.91 -33.69 22.22
CA ALA A 284 -22.71 -32.59 21.28
C ALA A 284 -22.42 -33.10 19.86
N THR A 285 -22.80 -32.29 18.87
CA THR A 285 -22.61 -32.59 17.45
C THR A 285 -21.16 -32.94 17.12
N GLU A 286 -20.99 -33.98 16.32
CA GLU A 286 -19.70 -34.38 15.77
C GLU A 286 -19.23 -33.40 14.68
N ILE A 287 -17.97 -32.99 14.79
CA ILE A 287 -17.24 -32.26 13.75
C ILE A 287 -16.55 -33.27 12.83
N CYS A 288 -15.74 -34.17 13.41
CA CYS A 288 -15.05 -35.24 12.69
C CYS A 288 -14.54 -36.33 13.64
N GLN A 289 -13.99 -37.42 13.08
CA GLN A 289 -13.25 -38.45 13.83
C GLN A 289 -11.74 -38.20 13.77
N ILE A 290 -11.05 -38.44 14.88
CA ILE A 290 -9.60 -38.33 15.04
C ILE A 290 -9.02 -39.74 15.29
N PRO A 291 -8.21 -40.30 14.39
CA PRO A 291 -7.71 -41.68 14.51
C PRO A 291 -6.82 -41.93 15.74
N LEU A 292 -6.80 -43.18 16.23
CA LEU A 292 -5.88 -43.65 17.27
C LEU A 292 -4.42 -43.35 16.89
N GLY A 293 -3.64 -42.84 17.84
CA GLY A 293 -2.23 -42.47 17.65
C GLY A 293 -2.00 -41.12 16.97
N THR A 294 -3.06 -40.41 16.59
CA THR A 294 -2.94 -39.09 15.96
C THR A 294 -2.49 -38.03 16.97
N ALA A 295 -1.54 -37.18 16.56
CA ALA A 295 -1.16 -36.01 17.32
C ALA A 295 -2.19 -34.88 17.17
N VAL A 296 -2.54 -34.23 18.27
CA VAL A 296 -3.46 -33.08 18.30
C VAL A 296 -2.89 -31.96 19.17
N ALA A 297 -3.23 -30.71 18.84
CA ALA A 297 -2.90 -29.55 19.66
C ALA A 297 -4.02 -29.31 20.67
N THR A 298 -3.66 -29.14 21.95
CA THR A 298 -4.65 -28.98 23.04
C THR A 298 -4.45 -27.70 23.84
N PHE A 299 -5.54 -26.99 24.14
CA PHE A 299 -5.52 -25.61 24.66
C PHE A 299 -6.07 -25.48 26.09
N GLY A 300 -6.04 -26.58 26.85
CA GLY A 300 -6.49 -26.60 28.25
C GLY A 300 -7.88 -27.18 28.48
N ASP A 301 -8.21 -27.37 29.76
CA ASP A 301 -9.45 -27.99 30.23
C ASP A 301 -10.68 -27.18 29.81
N ALA A 302 -11.70 -27.87 29.31
CA ALA A 302 -12.96 -27.30 28.83
C ALA A 302 -14.16 -27.64 29.73
N GLY A 303 -13.92 -28.18 30.93
CA GLY A 303 -14.95 -28.69 31.83
C GLY A 303 -15.48 -30.06 31.41
N ASN A 304 -16.23 -30.71 32.31
CA ASN A 304 -16.88 -32.01 32.09
C ASN A 304 -15.94 -33.15 31.60
N GLY A 305 -14.64 -33.05 31.89
CA GLY A 305 -13.64 -34.02 31.44
C GLY A 305 -13.26 -33.87 29.96
N PHE A 306 -13.64 -32.77 29.31
CA PHE A 306 -13.22 -32.42 27.95
C PHE A 306 -12.03 -31.47 27.96
N ILE A 307 -11.28 -31.51 26.87
CA ILE A 307 -10.19 -30.58 26.58
C ILE A 307 -10.46 -29.90 25.22
N SER A 308 -10.05 -28.64 25.08
CA SER A 308 -10.08 -27.95 23.80
C SER A 308 -9.00 -28.51 22.88
N VAL A 309 -9.37 -28.86 21.64
CA VAL A 309 -8.52 -29.53 20.64
C VAL A 309 -8.59 -28.80 19.30
N TYR A 310 -7.43 -28.61 18.67
CA TYR A 310 -7.31 -28.25 17.26
C TYR A 310 -6.74 -29.43 16.46
N TYR A 311 -7.46 -29.79 15.40
CA TYR A 311 -7.10 -30.91 14.51
C TYR A 311 -7.48 -30.59 13.07
N GLN A 312 -6.50 -30.61 12.16
CA GLN A 312 -6.67 -30.43 10.71
C GLN A 312 -7.57 -29.24 10.31
N GLY A 313 -7.35 -28.06 10.90
CA GLY A 313 -8.15 -26.86 10.56
C GLY A 313 -9.47 -26.74 11.33
N SER A 314 -9.81 -27.70 12.19
CA SER A 314 -11.03 -27.69 12.98
C SER A 314 -10.73 -27.56 14.48
N SER A 315 -11.42 -26.63 15.14
CA SER A 315 -11.42 -26.48 16.60
C SER A 315 -12.65 -27.14 17.21
N GLY A 316 -12.46 -27.89 18.29
CA GLY A 316 -13.56 -28.53 19.01
C GLY A 316 -13.11 -29.12 20.34
N TYR A 317 -13.88 -30.09 20.84
CA TYR A 317 -13.69 -30.67 22.17
C TYR A 317 -13.63 -32.20 22.10
N CYS A 318 -12.66 -32.79 22.79
CA CYS A 318 -12.53 -34.24 22.97
C CYS A 318 -12.44 -34.59 24.46
N LEU A 319 -12.82 -35.82 24.82
CA LEU A 319 -12.63 -36.32 26.18
C LEU A 319 -11.14 -36.48 26.50
N ALA A 320 -10.72 -35.89 27.62
CA ALA A 320 -9.32 -35.90 28.07
C ALA A 320 -8.82 -37.33 28.38
N SER A 321 -9.72 -38.26 28.72
CA SER A 321 -9.40 -39.67 29.00
C SER A 321 -8.86 -40.44 27.79
N TYR A 322 -9.08 -39.94 26.58
CA TYR A 322 -8.56 -40.52 25.34
C TYR A 322 -7.34 -39.77 24.78
N LEU A 323 -6.71 -38.92 25.59
CA LEU A 323 -5.52 -38.18 25.20
C LEU A 323 -4.39 -38.49 26.17
N SER A 324 -3.18 -38.59 25.64
CA SER A 324 -1.97 -38.80 26.45
C SER A 324 -1.72 -37.63 27.39
N ALA A 325 -0.77 -37.80 28.31
CA ALA A 325 -0.13 -36.65 28.94
C ALA A 325 0.46 -35.71 27.86
N PRO A 326 0.57 -34.40 28.15
CA PRO A 326 1.30 -33.46 27.31
C PRO A 326 2.70 -33.99 27.00
N VAL A 327 3.13 -33.80 25.76
CA VAL A 327 4.51 -34.02 25.35
C VAL A 327 5.04 -32.65 24.95
N ASP A 328 5.90 -32.09 25.81
CA ASP A 328 6.58 -30.81 25.62
C ASP A 328 7.76 -30.96 24.64
#